data_AF-A6IJC3-F1
#
_entry.id   AF-A6IJC3-F1
#
_cell.length_a   1.000
_cell.length_b   1.000
_cell.length_c   1.000
_cell.angle_alpha   90.00
_cell.angle_beta   90.00
_cell.angle_gamma   90.00
#
_symmetry.space_group_name_H-M   'P 1'
#
loop_
_entity.id
_entity.type
_entity.pdbx_description
1 polymer ?
#
loop_
_entity_poly.entity_id
_entity_poly.type
_entity_poly.pdbx_seq_one_letter_code
_entity_poly.pdbx_strand_id
1 'polypeptide(L)'
;MPLELELCPGRWVGGQHPCFIIAEIGQNHQGDLDVAKRMIRTAKMAVEFLHELNVPFFKVGSGDTNNFPYLEKTAKKGRPMVISSGMQSMDTMKQVYQIVKPLNPNFCFLQCTSAYPLQPEDANLRVISEYQKLFPDIPIGYSGHETGIAISVAAVALGAKVLERHITLDKTWKGSDHLASLEPGELAELVRSVRLVERALGSPAKQLLPCEMACNEKLGKSVVAKVKIPAGTILTLDMLTVKVGEPKGYPPEDIFNLVGKKVLVTIEEDDTVMEESVESQSKKIKA
;
A
#
# COMPACT_ATOMS: atom_id res chain seq x y z
N MET A 1 -0.74 -12.93 12.41
CA MET A 1 -1.76 -13.79 11.77
C MET A 1 -3.08 -13.65 12.54
N PRO A 2 -4.25 -13.57 11.87
CA PRO A 2 -4.36 -13.35 10.45
C PRO A 2 -4.59 -11.84 10.28
N LEU A 3 -3.54 -11.09 10.01
CA LEU A 3 -3.36 -10.43 8.70
C LEU A 3 -4.36 -10.72 7.56
N GLU A 4 -5.25 -11.72 7.62
CA GLU A 4 -6.19 -12.10 6.58
C GLU A 4 -7.57 -12.46 7.19
N LEU A 5 -8.65 -12.08 6.52
CA LEU A 5 -10.03 -12.30 6.97
C LEU A 5 -10.88 -12.66 5.77
N GLU A 6 -11.66 -13.73 5.84
CA GLU A 6 -12.67 -14.02 4.82
C GLU A 6 -13.95 -13.22 5.14
N LEU A 7 -14.22 -12.17 4.37
CA LEU A 7 -15.43 -11.34 4.55
C LEU A 7 -16.66 -11.98 3.89
N CYS A 8 -16.46 -12.64 2.74
CA CYS A 8 -17.48 -13.37 2.00
C CYS A 8 -16.90 -14.69 1.53
N PRO A 9 -17.71 -15.73 1.25
CA PRO A 9 -17.21 -16.99 0.71
C PRO A 9 -16.30 -16.77 -0.51
N GLY A 10 -15.03 -17.19 -0.40
CA GLY A 10 -13.98 -17.04 -1.40
C GLY A 10 -13.37 -15.63 -1.51
N ARG A 11 -13.70 -14.71 -0.60
CA ARG A 11 -13.22 -13.30 -0.60
C ARG A 11 -12.46 -12.99 0.68
N TRP A 12 -11.15 -13.17 0.57
CA TRP A 12 -10.18 -12.85 1.62
C TRP A 12 -9.72 -11.40 1.52
N VAL A 13 -9.50 -10.77 2.67
CA VAL A 13 -8.98 -9.41 2.78
C VAL A 13 -7.79 -9.41 3.72
N GLY A 14 -6.82 -8.53 3.48
CA GLY A 14 -5.58 -8.51 4.26
C GLY A 14 -4.41 -9.21 3.53
N GLY A 15 -3.25 -9.29 4.17
CA GLY A 15 -2.08 -9.96 3.60
C GLY A 15 -1.70 -9.43 2.22
N GLN A 16 -1.56 -10.35 1.27
CA GLN A 16 -1.33 -10.04 -0.15
C GLN A 16 -2.64 -10.06 -0.98
N HIS A 17 -3.80 -10.23 -0.35
CA HIS A 17 -5.07 -10.21 -1.05
C HIS A 17 -5.39 -8.79 -1.55
N PRO A 18 -6.06 -8.67 -2.73
CA PRO A 18 -6.54 -7.40 -3.22
C PRO A 18 -7.50 -6.74 -2.22
N CYS A 19 -7.41 -5.42 -2.12
CA CYS A 19 -8.29 -4.57 -1.35
C CYS A 19 -9.74 -4.82 -1.76
N PHE A 20 -10.57 -5.05 -0.75
CA PHE A 20 -11.99 -5.30 -0.89
C PHE A 20 -12.75 -3.98 -0.91
N ILE A 21 -13.49 -3.72 -1.99
CA ILE A 21 -14.18 -2.44 -2.20
C ILE A 21 -15.67 -2.64 -1.93
N ILE A 22 -16.21 -1.86 -1.00
CA ILE A 22 -17.62 -1.78 -0.63
C ILE A 22 -18.21 -0.56 -1.34
N ALA A 23 -19.14 -0.82 -2.27
CA ALA A 23 -19.98 0.21 -2.87
C ALA A 23 -21.23 0.41 -2.00
N GLU A 24 -21.24 1.46 -1.19
CA GLU A 24 -22.29 1.73 -0.23
C GLU A 24 -23.45 2.51 -0.87
N ILE A 25 -24.61 1.85 -1.00
CA ILE A 25 -25.83 2.53 -1.44
C ILE A 25 -26.36 3.45 -0.33
N GLY A 26 -26.20 3.06 0.95
CA GLY A 26 -26.70 3.83 2.08
C GLY A 26 -28.18 4.17 1.94
N GLN A 27 -28.52 5.43 2.20
CA GLN A 27 -29.89 5.96 2.02
C GLN A 27 -30.11 6.65 0.66
N ASN A 28 -29.16 6.58 -0.28
CA ASN A 28 -29.25 7.26 -1.59
C ASN A 28 -30.38 6.71 -2.48
N HIS A 29 -30.96 5.58 -2.12
CA HIS A 29 -32.17 5.09 -2.77
C HIS A 29 -33.45 5.80 -2.28
N GLN A 30 -33.39 6.62 -1.23
CA GLN A 30 -34.48 7.45 -0.69
C GLN A 30 -35.79 6.70 -0.41
N GLY A 31 -35.69 5.41 -0.05
CA GLY A 31 -36.84 4.52 0.15
C GLY A 31 -37.44 3.93 -1.13
N ASP A 32 -36.92 4.25 -2.32
CA ASP A 32 -37.35 3.71 -3.61
C ASP A 32 -36.59 2.42 -3.97
N LEU A 33 -37.33 1.32 -4.10
CA LEU A 33 -36.78 0.00 -4.39
C LEU A 33 -36.24 -0.13 -5.83
N ASP A 34 -36.83 0.57 -6.79
CA ASP A 34 -36.38 0.51 -8.19
C ASP A 34 -35.09 1.32 -8.37
N VAL A 35 -34.95 2.44 -7.65
CA VAL A 35 -33.68 3.15 -7.53
C VAL A 35 -32.62 2.25 -6.90
N ALA A 36 -32.93 1.58 -5.78
CA ALA A 36 -32.00 0.63 -5.15
C ALA A 36 -31.54 -0.48 -6.11
N LYS A 37 -32.49 -1.12 -6.83
CA LYS A 37 -32.18 -2.15 -7.83
C LYS A 37 -31.32 -1.62 -8.97
N ARG A 38 -31.59 -0.40 -9.45
CA ARG A 38 -30.76 0.25 -10.48
C ARG A 38 -29.36 0.48 -9.98
N MET A 39 -29.20 1.03 -8.78
CA MET A 39 -27.88 1.25 -8.15
C MET A 39 -27.08 -0.06 -8.01
N ILE A 40 -27.72 -1.15 -7.58
CA ILE A 40 -27.09 -2.49 -7.52
C ILE A 40 -26.62 -2.93 -8.91
N ARG A 41 -27.46 -2.82 -9.94
CA ARG A 41 -27.10 -3.22 -11.31
C ARG A 41 -25.96 -2.35 -11.85
N THR A 42 -25.99 -1.06 -11.59
CA THR A 42 -24.97 -0.12 -12.04
C THR A 42 -23.64 -0.37 -11.35
N ALA A 43 -23.64 -0.62 -10.03
CA ALA A 43 -22.45 -1.05 -9.30
C ALA A 43 -21.92 -2.38 -9.86
N LYS A 44 -22.81 -3.35 -10.15
CA LYS A 44 -22.44 -4.63 -10.77
C LYS A 44 -21.76 -4.43 -12.12
N MET A 45 -22.30 -3.57 -12.98
CA MET A 45 -21.73 -3.28 -14.30
C MET A 45 -20.40 -2.54 -14.20
N ALA A 46 -20.26 -1.62 -13.23
CA ALA A 46 -19.01 -0.90 -13.01
C ALA A 46 -17.87 -1.80 -12.49
N VAL A 47 -18.19 -2.93 -11.86
CA VAL A 47 -17.23 -3.78 -11.13
C VAL A 47 -17.20 -5.24 -11.66
N GLU A 48 -17.96 -5.55 -12.71
CA GLU A 48 -18.20 -6.87 -13.34
C GLU A 48 -18.63 -8.03 -12.43
N PHE A 49 -18.64 -7.86 -11.10
CA PHE A 49 -18.94 -8.93 -10.14
C PHE A 49 -19.80 -8.43 -8.98
N LEU A 50 -21.10 -8.74 -9.02
CA LEU A 50 -21.95 -8.81 -7.83
C LEU A 50 -22.81 -10.09 -7.91
N HIS A 51 -22.68 -10.93 -6.89
CA HIS A 51 -23.40 -12.20 -6.69
C HIS A 51 -24.51 -12.04 -5.63
N GLU A 52 -25.39 -13.04 -5.52
CA GLU A 52 -26.65 -13.02 -4.78
C GLU A 52 -26.53 -12.72 -3.28
N LEU A 53 -27.61 -12.15 -2.72
CA LEU A 53 -27.71 -11.60 -1.36
C LEU A 53 -27.78 -12.70 -0.29
N ASN A 54 -26.63 -13.22 0.12
CA ASN A 54 -26.41 -13.70 1.48
C ASN A 54 -25.51 -12.67 2.18
N VAL A 55 -26.06 -11.86 3.11
CA VAL A 55 -25.36 -10.70 3.73
C VAL A 55 -24.13 -11.17 4.51
N PRO A 56 -22.93 -11.21 3.92
CA PRO A 56 -21.90 -12.17 4.35
C PRO A 56 -21.18 -11.76 5.64
N PHE A 57 -21.25 -10.47 5.99
CA PHE A 57 -20.65 -9.86 7.17
C PHE A 57 -21.58 -8.79 7.78
N PHE A 58 -21.32 -8.38 9.02
CA PHE A 58 -21.99 -7.24 9.66
C PHE A 58 -21.18 -5.96 9.48
N LYS A 59 -21.78 -4.93 8.88
CA LYS A 59 -21.24 -3.57 8.93
C LYS A 59 -21.69 -2.90 10.23
N VAL A 60 -20.75 -2.32 10.96
CA VAL A 60 -21.04 -1.41 12.09
C VAL A 60 -20.68 0.00 11.66
N GLY A 61 -21.68 0.89 11.64
CA GLY A 61 -21.49 2.30 11.33
C GLY A 61 -20.79 3.05 12.46
N SER A 62 -20.16 4.16 12.13
CA SER A 62 -19.44 5.03 13.07
C SER A 62 -20.31 5.47 14.27
N GLY A 63 -21.61 5.68 14.06
CA GLY A 63 -22.56 6.07 15.13
C GLY A 63 -22.83 4.98 16.17
N ASP A 64 -22.65 3.70 15.82
CA ASP A 64 -22.86 2.57 16.74
C ASP A 64 -21.55 2.00 17.30
N THR A 65 -20.41 2.62 16.97
CA THR A 65 -19.09 2.05 17.30
C THR A 65 -18.78 2.11 18.80
N ASN A 66 -19.33 3.08 19.53
CA ASN A 66 -19.26 3.12 20.99
C ASN A 66 -20.44 2.43 21.68
N ASN A 67 -21.35 1.79 20.92
CA ASN A 67 -22.47 1.03 21.46
C ASN A 67 -22.01 -0.38 21.86
N PHE A 68 -21.32 -0.48 23.00
CA PHE A 68 -20.68 -1.72 23.45
C PHE A 68 -21.65 -2.91 23.61
N PRO A 69 -22.87 -2.76 24.17
CA PRO A 69 -23.83 -3.87 24.22
C PRO A 69 -24.24 -4.38 22.83
N TYR A 70 -24.38 -3.48 21.85
CA TYR A 70 -24.66 -3.85 20.46
C TYR A 70 -23.49 -4.61 19.83
N LEU A 71 -22.26 -4.15 20.05
CA LEU A 71 -21.05 -4.81 19.56
C LEU A 71 -20.90 -6.22 20.13
N GLU A 72 -21.08 -6.39 21.44
CA GLU A 72 -20.99 -7.69 22.11
C GLU A 72 -22.02 -8.69 21.55
N LYS A 73 -23.28 -8.24 21.42
CA LYS A 73 -24.36 -9.05 20.85
C LYS A 73 -24.11 -9.41 19.39
N THR A 74 -23.53 -8.50 18.62
CA THR A 74 -23.24 -8.71 17.19
C THR A 74 -22.05 -9.65 17.01
N ALA A 75 -20.98 -9.49 17.80
CA ALA A 75 -19.80 -10.35 17.78
C ALA A 75 -20.14 -11.81 18.08
N LYS A 76 -21.01 -12.06 19.07
CA LYS A 76 -21.49 -13.41 19.45
C LYS A 76 -22.23 -14.15 18.34
N LYS A 77 -22.67 -13.47 17.27
CA LYS A 77 -23.29 -14.13 16.10
C LYS A 77 -22.28 -14.82 15.20
N GLY A 78 -20.97 -14.60 15.40
CA GLY A 78 -19.90 -15.35 14.73
C GLY A 78 -19.68 -15.04 13.24
N ARG A 79 -20.38 -14.05 12.67
CA ARG A 79 -20.14 -13.59 11.29
C ARG A 79 -19.04 -12.53 11.25
N PRO A 80 -18.29 -12.40 10.14
CA PRO A 80 -17.30 -11.35 10.01
C PRO A 80 -17.88 -9.95 10.26
N MET A 81 -17.08 -9.02 10.79
CA MET A 81 -17.51 -7.66 11.10
C MET A 81 -16.62 -6.59 10.45
N VAL A 82 -17.22 -5.52 9.93
CA VAL A 82 -16.53 -4.35 9.36
C VAL A 82 -16.94 -3.12 10.14
N ILE A 83 -16.06 -2.59 10.98
CA ILE A 83 -16.41 -1.56 11.99
C ILE A 83 -15.75 -0.23 11.60
N SER A 84 -16.54 0.81 11.31
CA SER A 84 -16.00 2.16 11.05
C SER A 84 -15.63 2.87 12.35
N SER A 85 -14.76 3.87 12.28
CA SER A 85 -14.23 4.58 13.47
C SER A 85 -14.52 6.08 13.50
N GLY A 86 -15.41 6.57 12.62
CA GLY A 86 -15.77 7.99 12.61
C GLY A 86 -16.37 8.42 13.94
N MET A 87 -16.09 9.67 14.35
CA MET A 87 -16.53 10.23 15.63
C MET A 87 -15.96 9.53 16.88
N GLN A 88 -15.02 8.59 16.72
CA GLN A 88 -14.43 7.85 17.84
C GLN A 88 -13.00 8.30 18.14
N SER A 89 -12.62 8.21 19.42
CA SER A 89 -11.25 8.39 19.85
C SER A 89 -10.45 7.10 19.71
N MET A 90 -9.12 7.21 19.71
CA MET A 90 -8.24 6.03 19.74
C MET A 90 -8.50 5.13 20.96
N ASP A 91 -8.81 5.72 22.11
CA ASP A 91 -9.10 4.95 23.32
C ASP A 91 -10.43 4.19 23.23
N THR A 92 -11.44 4.79 22.59
CA THR A 92 -12.68 4.07 22.25
C THR A 92 -12.38 2.89 21.34
N MET A 93 -11.55 3.06 20.31
CA MET A 93 -11.21 1.97 19.39
C MET A 93 -10.43 0.83 20.08
N LYS A 94 -9.57 1.15 21.05
CA LYS A 94 -8.93 0.13 21.91
C LYS A 94 -9.98 -0.64 22.71
N GLN A 95 -10.97 0.03 23.29
CA GLN A 95 -12.06 -0.65 24.02
C GLN A 95 -12.88 -1.56 23.10
N VAL A 96 -13.24 -1.07 21.91
CA VAL A 96 -13.93 -1.86 20.89
C VAL A 96 -13.14 -3.12 20.55
N TYR A 97 -11.83 -2.99 20.32
CA TYR A 97 -10.95 -4.13 20.05
C TYR A 97 -10.98 -5.15 21.19
N GLN A 98 -10.85 -4.71 22.45
CA GLN A 98 -10.89 -5.59 23.62
C GLN A 98 -12.24 -6.29 23.82
N ILE A 99 -13.34 -5.66 23.44
CA ILE A 99 -14.69 -6.25 23.51
C ILE A 99 -14.91 -7.27 22.40
N VAL A 100 -14.58 -6.90 21.16
CA VAL A 100 -14.92 -7.70 19.97
C VAL A 100 -13.98 -8.89 19.80
N LYS A 101 -12.66 -8.69 19.94
CA LYS A 101 -11.65 -9.70 19.61
C LYS A 101 -11.83 -11.04 20.31
N PRO A 102 -12.12 -11.12 21.64
CA PRO A 102 -12.30 -12.39 22.33
C PRO A 102 -13.57 -13.14 21.91
N LEU A 103 -14.59 -12.41 21.43
CA LEU A 103 -15.88 -12.97 21.04
C LEU A 103 -15.92 -13.37 19.57
N ASN A 104 -15.23 -12.58 18.73
CA ASN A 104 -15.17 -12.76 17.30
C ASN A 104 -13.85 -12.21 16.75
N PRO A 105 -12.89 -13.08 16.40
CA PRO A 105 -11.61 -12.63 15.84
C PRO A 105 -11.72 -12.17 14.38
N ASN A 106 -12.87 -12.41 13.73
CA ASN A 106 -13.09 -12.14 12.31
C ASN A 106 -13.64 -10.73 12.10
N PHE A 107 -12.82 -9.70 12.29
CA PHE A 107 -13.24 -8.33 12.05
C PHE A 107 -12.11 -7.44 11.51
N CYS A 108 -12.48 -6.30 10.95
CA CYS A 108 -11.56 -5.24 10.57
C CYS A 108 -12.06 -3.88 11.04
N PHE A 109 -11.14 -2.93 11.14
CA PHE A 109 -11.45 -1.52 11.40
C PHE A 109 -11.31 -0.68 10.14
N LEU A 110 -12.22 0.27 9.94
CA LEU A 110 -12.10 1.29 8.89
C LEU A 110 -11.77 2.63 9.54
N GLN A 111 -10.62 3.21 9.18
CA GLN A 111 -10.37 4.63 9.45
C GLN A 111 -11.43 5.45 8.72
N CYS A 112 -12.04 6.39 9.43
CA CYS A 112 -13.18 7.13 8.93
C CYS A 112 -13.26 8.50 9.60
N THR A 113 -13.59 9.54 8.84
CA THR A 113 -14.05 10.83 9.37
C THR A 113 -15.48 11.05 8.89
N SER A 114 -16.43 11.20 9.82
CA SER A 114 -17.86 11.34 9.49
C SER A 114 -18.21 12.80 9.15
N ALA A 115 -17.80 13.25 7.97
CA ALA A 115 -18.14 14.55 7.38
C ALA A 115 -18.47 14.36 5.89
N TYR A 116 -19.55 14.97 5.40
CA TYR A 116 -20.15 14.66 4.10
C TYR A 116 -20.41 15.96 3.30
N PRO A 117 -19.52 16.38 2.39
CA PRO A 117 -18.24 15.76 2.06
C PRO A 117 -17.13 16.10 3.05
N LEU A 118 -16.16 15.20 3.14
CA LEU A 118 -14.94 15.34 3.92
C LEU A 118 -13.90 16.19 3.16
N GLN A 119 -13.33 17.19 3.83
CA GLN A 119 -12.20 17.95 3.28
C GLN A 119 -10.89 17.14 3.37
N PRO A 120 -9.95 17.29 2.42
CA PRO A 120 -8.71 16.52 2.39
C PRO A 120 -7.87 16.63 3.68
N GLU A 121 -7.83 17.80 4.29
CA GLU A 121 -7.05 18.08 5.51
C GLU A 121 -7.53 17.26 6.71
N ASP A 122 -8.81 16.90 6.72
CA ASP A 122 -9.48 16.17 7.81
C ASP A 122 -9.52 14.64 7.58
N ALA A 123 -9.03 14.15 6.44
CA ALA A 123 -9.01 12.73 6.12
C ALA A 123 -8.11 11.91 7.05
N ASN A 124 -7.03 12.52 7.54
CA ASN A 124 -6.14 11.94 8.54
C ASN A 124 -5.66 10.51 8.18
N LEU A 125 -5.28 10.26 6.92
CA LEU A 125 -4.92 8.92 6.42
C LEU A 125 -3.78 8.24 7.20
N ARG A 126 -2.91 9.00 7.87
CA ARG A 126 -1.85 8.44 8.73
C ARG A 126 -2.38 7.62 9.92
N VAL A 127 -3.65 7.80 10.30
CA VAL A 127 -4.30 6.94 11.31
C VAL A 127 -4.35 5.47 10.86
N ILE A 128 -4.39 5.19 9.55
CA ILE A 128 -4.31 3.82 9.02
C ILE A 128 -3.04 3.13 9.53
N SER A 129 -1.89 3.81 9.43
CA SER A 129 -0.62 3.27 9.90
C SER A 129 -0.56 3.12 11.42
N GLU A 130 -1.18 4.02 12.18
CA GLU A 130 -1.28 3.88 13.63
C GLU A 130 -2.18 2.71 14.04
N TYR A 131 -3.32 2.50 13.36
CA TYR A 131 -4.15 1.32 13.56
C TYR A 131 -3.42 0.03 13.22
N GLN A 132 -2.63 -0.02 12.14
CA GLN A 132 -1.84 -1.20 11.80
C GLN A 132 -0.81 -1.55 12.88
N LYS A 133 -0.24 -0.54 13.57
CA LYS A 133 0.67 -0.76 14.70
C LYS A 133 -0.06 -1.25 15.96
N LEU A 134 -1.21 -0.65 16.27
CA LEU A 134 -1.96 -0.90 17.51
C LEU A 134 -2.80 -2.20 17.45
N PHE A 135 -3.26 -2.56 16.25
CA PHE A 135 -4.10 -3.74 16.00
C PHE A 135 -3.47 -4.62 14.91
N PRO A 136 -2.27 -5.17 15.14
CA PRO A 136 -1.44 -5.81 14.11
C PRO A 136 -1.98 -7.16 13.60
N ASP A 137 -3.05 -7.67 14.21
CA ASP A 137 -3.61 -8.99 13.96
C ASP A 137 -5.03 -8.94 13.36
N ILE A 138 -5.45 -7.75 12.87
CA ILE A 138 -6.67 -7.56 12.08
C ILE A 138 -6.37 -6.72 10.84
N PRO A 139 -7.12 -6.87 9.74
CA PRO A 139 -7.05 -5.95 8.62
C PRO A 139 -7.50 -4.54 9.01
N ILE A 140 -6.84 -3.53 8.46
CA ILE A 140 -7.24 -2.12 8.56
C ILE A 140 -7.70 -1.66 7.19
N GLY A 141 -8.77 -0.88 7.14
CA GLY A 141 -9.35 -0.30 5.94
C GLY A 141 -9.62 1.20 6.09
N TYR A 142 -10.34 1.74 5.11
CA TYR A 142 -10.74 3.14 5.05
C TYR A 142 -12.19 3.24 4.58
N SER A 143 -13.00 4.06 5.26
CA SER A 143 -14.35 4.44 4.84
C SER A 143 -14.34 5.92 4.55
N GLY A 144 -14.48 6.26 3.27
CA GLY A 144 -14.25 7.60 2.76
C GLY A 144 -15.53 8.36 2.51
N HIS A 145 -15.51 9.65 2.79
CA HIS A 145 -16.59 10.61 2.53
C HIS A 145 -16.10 11.84 1.76
N GLU A 146 -14.89 11.76 1.19
CA GLU A 146 -14.31 12.82 0.37
C GLU A 146 -15.01 12.98 -0.99
N THR A 147 -14.64 14.01 -1.75
CA THR A 147 -14.95 14.09 -3.18
C THR A 147 -13.84 13.42 -4.03
N GLY A 148 -14.22 12.84 -5.16
CA GLY A 148 -13.30 12.12 -6.04
C GLY A 148 -12.73 10.85 -5.42
N ILE A 149 -11.60 10.38 -5.95
CA ILE A 149 -11.02 9.07 -5.63
C ILE A 149 -9.60 9.11 -5.06
N ALA A 150 -8.93 10.27 -5.11
CA ALA A 150 -7.49 10.37 -4.81
C ALA A 150 -7.15 9.94 -3.38
N ILE A 151 -7.96 10.35 -2.40
CA ILE A 151 -7.75 10.02 -0.97
C ILE A 151 -7.99 8.52 -0.73
N SER A 152 -9.05 7.97 -1.30
CA SER A 152 -9.32 6.52 -1.29
C SER A 152 -8.17 5.69 -1.87
N VAL A 153 -7.58 6.11 -3.00
CA VAL A 153 -6.42 5.44 -3.60
C VAL A 153 -5.18 5.56 -2.70
N ALA A 154 -4.94 6.74 -2.12
CA ALA A 154 -3.85 6.97 -1.18
C ALA A 154 -4.00 6.12 0.10
N ALA A 155 -5.23 5.90 0.58
CA ALA A 155 -5.50 5.02 1.71
C ALA A 155 -5.06 3.57 1.43
N VAL A 156 -5.32 3.07 0.21
CA VAL A 156 -4.84 1.74 -0.21
C VAL A 156 -3.32 1.71 -0.31
N ALA A 157 -2.69 2.76 -0.83
CA ALA A 157 -1.22 2.88 -0.87
C ALA A 157 -0.59 2.83 0.54
N LEU A 158 -1.30 3.32 1.57
CA LEU A 158 -0.90 3.25 2.98
C LEU A 158 -1.25 1.88 3.64
N GLY A 159 -1.80 0.95 2.88
CA GLY A 159 -2.07 -0.42 3.33
C GLY A 159 -3.49 -0.65 3.83
N ALA A 160 -4.47 0.20 3.48
CA ALA A 160 -5.88 -0.14 3.66
C ALA A 160 -6.25 -1.37 2.81
N LYS A 161 -6.90 -2.35 3.44
CA LYS A 161 -7.28 -3.66 2.86
C LYS A 161 -8.77 -3.81 2.61
N VAL A 162 -9.56 -2.89 3.17
CA VAL A 162 -10.98 -2.72 2.88
C VAL A 162 -11.18 -1.24 2.59
N LEU A 163 -11.94 -0.94 1.55
CA LEU A 163 -12.26 0.41 1.13
C LEU A 163 -13.77 0.54 1.00
N GLU A 164 -14.37 1.54 1.62
CA GLU A 164 -15.81 1.80 1.55
C GLU A 164 -16.07 3.21 1.02
N ARG A 165 -16.96 3.31 0.03
CA ARG A 165 -17.39 4.57 -0.56
C ARG A 165 -18.87 4.53 -0.90
N HIS A 166 -19.56 5.62 -0.60
CA HIS A 166 -20.94 5.81 -1.04
C HIS A 166 -21.02 5.89 -2.56
N ILE A 167 -22.12 5.38 -3.12
CA ILE A 167 -22.41 5.46 -4.56
C ILE A 167 -23.74 6.14 -4.81
N THR A 168 -23.84 6.85 -5.93
CA THR A 168 -25.07 7.51 -6.39
C THR A 168 -25.25 7.34 -7.90
N LEU A 169 -26.47 7.53 -8.39
CA LEU A 169 -26.73 7.70 -9.82
C LEU A 169 -26.57 9.15 -10.27
N ASP A 170 -26.66 10.08 -9.33
CA ASP A 170 -26.64 11.52 -9.56
C ASP A 170 -26.26 12.23 -8.25
N LYS A 171 -25.19 13.06 -8.27
CA LYS A 171 -24.75 13.81 -7.09
C LYS A 171 -25.62 15.03 -6.77
N THR A 172 -26.45 15.47 -7.71
CA THR A 172 -27.32 16.64 -7.55
C THR A 172 -28.58 16.34 -6.73
N TRP A 173 -28.85 15.05 -6.47
CA TRP A 173 -29.99 14.64 -5.65
C TRP A 173 -29.87 15.12 -4.21
N LYS A 174 -31.03 15.34 -3.58
CA LYS A 174 -31.11 15.90 -2.23
C LYS A 174 -30.49 14.94 -1.20
N GLY A 175 -29.45 15.40 -0.53
CA GLY A 175 -28.81 14.70 0.60
C GLY A 175 -27.30 14.89 0.57
N SER A 176 -26.68 15.05 1.75
CA SER A 176 -25.22 15.18 1.85
C SER A 176 -24.47 13.96 1.33
N ASP A 177 -25.06 12.78 1.47
CA ASP A 177 -24.47 11.51 1.02
C ASP A 177 -24.30 11.49 -0.50
N HIS A 178 -25.28 12.01 -1.27
CA HIS A 178 -25.17 12.12 -2.73
C HIS A 178 -23.97 12.97 -3.15
N LEU A 179 -23.74 14.09 -2.47
CA LEU A 179 -22.61 14.98 -2.75
C LEU A 179 -21.25 14.31 -2.49
N ALA A 180 -21.17 13.48 -1.44
CA ALA A 180 -19.97 12.73 -1.06
C ALA A 180 -19.79 11.38 -1.80
N SER A 181 -20.78 10.98 -2.60
CA SER A 181 -20.82 9.69 -3.30
C SER A 181 -20.01 9.69 -4.60
N LEU A 182 -19.73 8.49 -5.09
CA LEU A 182 -19.19 8.23 -6.41
C LEU A 182 -20.31 7.88 -7.39
N GLU A 183 -20.27 8.49 -8.56
CA GLU A 183 -21.04 8.06 -9.72
C GLU A 183 -20.42 6.80 -10.36
N PRO A 184 -21.14 6.11 -11.25
CA PRO A 184 -20.68 4.83 -11.80
C PRO A 184 -19.33 4.88 -12.50
N GLY A 185 -19.06 5.98 -13.23
CA GLY A 185 -17.78 6.20 -13.91
C GLY A 185 -16.64 6.36 -12.91
N GLU A 186 -16.86 7.12 -11.83
CA GLU A 186 -15.87 7.35 -10.77
C GLU A 186 -15.63 6.08 -9.93
N LEU A 187 -16.68 5.27 -9.68
CA LEU A 187 -16.50 3.97 -9.03
C LEU A 187 -15.64 3.04 -9.88
N ALA A 188 -15.90 2.95 -11.18
CA ALA A 188 -15.08 2.15 -12.09
C ALA A 188 -13.63 2.66 -12.15
N GLU A 189 -13.44 3.98 -12.13
CA GLU A 189 -12.12 4.60 -12.05
C GLU A 189 -11.41 4.29 -10.73
N LEU A 190 -12.11 4.35 -9.60
CA LEU A 190 -11.58 3.97 -8.30
C LEU A 190 -11.07 2.54 -8.32
N VAL A 191 -11.89 1.59 -8.81
CA VAL A 191 -11.50 0.18 -8.89
C VAL A 191 -10.25 0.01 -9.76
N ARG A 192 -10.21 0.62 -10.96
CA ARG A 192 -9.03 0.56 -11.84
C ARG A 192 -7.78 1.13 -11.16
N SER A 193 -7.90 2.30 -10.53
CA SER A 193 -6.80 2.99 -9.87
C SER A 193 -6.28 2.23 -8.66
N VAL A 194 -7.16 1.63 -7.85
CA VAL A 194 -6.78 0.75 -6.73
C VAL A 194 -5.99 -0.45 -7.26
N ARG A 195 -6.49 -1.16 -8.28
CA ARG A 195 -5.79 -2.32 -8.86
C ARG A 195 -4.46 -1.95 -9.50
N LEU A 196 -4.36 -0.75 -10.09
CA LEU A 196 -3.11 -0.20 -10.63
C LEU A 196 -2.10 0.03 -9.50
N VAL A 197 -2.50 0.71 -8.43
CA VAL A 197 -1.62 1.01 -7.30
C VAL A 197 -1.16 -0.25 -6.58
N GLU A 198 -2.04 -1.23 -6.38
CA GLU A 198 -1.67 -2.52 -5.78
C GLU A 198 -0.55 -3.24 -6.54
N ARG A 199 -0.62 -3.21 -7.88
CA ARG A 199 0.45 -3.73 -8.73
C ARG A 199 1.72 -2.89 -8.64
N ALA A 200 1.58 -1.57 -8.51
CA ALA A 200 2.68 -0.62 -8.45
C ALA A 200 3.43 -0.63 -7.10
N LEU A 201 2.75 -0.97 -6.00
CA LEU A 201 3.38 -1.07 -4.67
C LEU A 201 4.53 -2.08 -4.64
N GLY A 202 4.42 -3.16 -5.42
CA GLY A 202 5.54 -4.06 -5.70
C GLY A 202 6.22 -4.65 -4.45
N SER A 203 7.54 -4.82 -4.54
CA SER A 203 8.37 -5.36 -3.46
C SER A 203 9.05 -4.24 -2.67
N PRO A 204 9.24 -4.37 -1.35
CA PRO A 204 10.05 -3.43 -0.58
C PRO A 204 11.55 -3.52 -0.90
N ALA A 205 12.01 -4.55 -1.63
CA ALA A 205 13.42 -4.73 -1.97
C ALA A 205 13.86 -3.79 -3.09
N LYS A 206 14.78 -2.86 -2.80
CA LYS A 206 15.44 -2.04 -3.82
C LYS A 206 16.58 -2.84 -4.46
N GLN A 207 16.46 -3.08 -5.75
CA GLN A 207 17.44 -3.80 -6.57
C GLN A 207 17.42 -3.27 -8.00
N LEU A 208 18.50 -3.52 -8.75
CA LEU A 208 18.53 -3.30 -10.19
C LEU A 208 17.56 -4.26 -10.87
N LEU A 209 16.63 -3.72 -11.66
CA LEU A 209 15.61 -4.51 -12.35
C LEU A 209 16.09 -4.91 -13.75
N PRO A 210 15.57 -6.03 -14.30
CA PRO A 210 15.86 -6.42 -15.68
C PRO A 210 15.59 -5.33 -16.72
N CYS A 211 14.55 -4.50 -16.51
CA CYS A 211 14.24 -3.38 -17.40
C CYS A 211 15.24 -2.22 -17.31
N GLU A 212 16.05 -2.16 -16.26
CA GLU A 212 17.09 -1.14 -16.08
C GLU A 212 18.43 -1.57 -16.70
N MET A 213 18.62 -2.86 -17.01
CA MET A 213 19.92 -3.43 -17.44
C MET A 213 20.52 -2.70 -18.64
N ALA A 214 19.76 -2.47 -19.72
CA ALA A 214 20.28 -1.77 -20.90
C ALA A 214 20.70 -0.32 -20.61
N CYS A 215 19.99 0.35 -19.69
CA CYS A 215 20.36 1.70 -19.24
C CYS A 215 21.63 1.64 -18.38
N ASN A 216 21.72 0.66 -17.49
CA ASN A 216 22.87 0.45 -16.62
C ASN A 216 24.13 0.05 -17.41
N GLU A 217 24.02 -0.77 -18.44
CA GLU A 217 25.16 -1.09 -19.33
C GLU A 217 25.70 0.19 -19.99
N LYS A 218 24.80 1.02 -20.52
CA LYS A 218 25.17 2.26 -21.23
C LYS A 218 25.71 3.36 -20.31
N LEU A 219 25.09 3.58 -19.16
CA LEU A 219 25.35 4.74 -18.30
C LEU A 219 26.04 4.38 -16.97
N GLY A 220 26.01 3.11 -16.60
CA GLY A 220 26.67 2.58 -15.41
C GLY A 220 28.15 2.88 -15.44
N LYS A 221 28.65 3.28 -14.28
CA LYS A 221 30.01 3.77 -14.11
C LYS A 221 30.91 2.67 -13.57
N SER A 222 32.21 2.85 -13.75
CA SER A 222 33.24 2.03 -13.16
C SER A 222 34.24 2.94 -12.46
N VAL A 223 35.01 2.39 -11.53
CA VAL A 223 36.23 3.02 -11.05
C VAL A 223 37.25 3.03 -12.19
N VAL A 224 37.80 4.20 -12.47
CA VAL A 224 38.75 4.47 -13.56
C VAL A 224 39.99 5.14 -12.97
N ALA A 225 41.16 4.84 -13.52
CA ALA A 225 42.39 5.49 -13.13
C ALA A 225 42.38 6.98 -13.57
N LYS A 226 42.54 7.90 -12.62
CA LYS A 226 42.62 9.35 -12.90
C LYS A 226 43.98 9.76 -13.45
N VAL A 227 45.00 8.94 -13.18
CA VAL A 227 46.38 9.10 -13.61
C VAL A 227 46.92 7.72 -13.94
N LYS A 228 48.02 7.63 -14.68
CA LYS A 228 48.73 6.35 -14.85
C LYS A 228 49.20 5.81 -13.49
N ILE A 229 48.92 4.53 -13.22
CA ILE A 229 49.25 3.85 -11.95
C ILE A 229 50.19 2.66 -12.24
N PRO A 230 51.50 2.75 -11.95
CA PRO A 230 52.45 1.67 -12.20
C PRO A 230 52.18 0.40 -11.38
N ALA A 231 52.53 -0.77 -11.93
CA ALA A 231 52.51 -2.03 -11.19
C ALA A 231 53.29 -1.93 -9.87
N GLY A 232 52.72 -2.50 -8.81
CA GLY A 232 53.27 -2.49 -7.46
C GLY A 232 52.91 -1.26 -6.63
N THR A 233 52.26 -0.24 -7.21
CA THR A 233 51.77 0.94 -6.51
C THR A 233 50.65 0.59 -5.54
N ILE A 234 50.63 1.24 -4.37
CA ILE A 234 49.50 1.17 -3.43
C ILE A 234 48.49 2.25 -3.82
N LEU A 235 47.25 1.85 -4.09
CA LEU A 235 46.19 2.74 -4.54
C LEU A 235 45.86 3.79 -3.46
N THR A 236 45.81 5.05 -3.86
CA THR A 236 45.24 6.15 -3.08
C THR A 236 44.00 6.70 -3.77
N LEU A 237 43.13 7.37 -3.03
CA LEU A 237 41.86 7.86 -3.58
C LEU A 237 42.07 8.92 -4.68
N ASP A 238 43.11 9.75 -4.58
CA ASP A 238 43.44 10.79 -5.56
C ASP A 238 43.90 10.23 -6.92
N MET A 239 44.29 8.94 -6.97
CA MET A 239 44.61 8.23 -8.21
C MET A 239 43.37 7.69 -8.93
N LEU A 240 42.21 7.71 -8.28
CA LEU A 240 40.98 7.10 -8.79
C LEU A 240 39.93 8.16 -9.13
N THR A 241 39.08 7.83 -10.10
CA THR A 241 37.88 8.60 -10.44
C THR A 241 36.76 7.66 -10.87
N VAL A 242 35.58 8.19 -11.15
CA VAL A 242 34.41 7.42 -11.59
C VAL A 242 33.94 7.96 -12.93
N LYS A 243 33.97 7.10 -13.96
CA LYS A 243 33.56 7.44 -15.33
C LYS A 243 32.74 6.28 -15.93
N VAL A 244 32.12 6.50 -17.10
CA VAL A 244 31.68 5.36 -17.90
C VAL A 244 32.96 4.70 -18.41
N GLY A 245 33.25 3.48 -17.97
CA GLY A 245 34.38 2.71 -18.46
C GLY A 245 33.88 1.55 -19.31
N GLU A 246 34.65 1.19 -20.33
CA GLU A 246 34.52 -0.11 -21.01
C GLU A 246 35.88 -0.79 -21.18
N PRO A 247 36.05 -2.05 -20.75
CA PRO A 247 35.05 -2.90 -20.08
C PRO A 247 34.62 -2.35 -18.70
N LYS A 248 33.47 -2.83 -18.19
CA LYS A 248 33.05 -2.58 -16.80
C LYS A 248 34.01 -3.30 -15.84
N GLY A 249 34.49 -2.57 -14.84
CA GLY A 249 35.39 -3.07 -13.81
C GLY A 249 34.75 -2.90 -12.44
N TYR A 250 35.55 -2.50 -11.44
CA TYR A 250 34.99 -2.27 -10.10
C TYR A 250 33.86 -1.26 -10.12
N PRO A 251 32.73 -1.55 -9.45
CA PRO A 251 31.63 -0.61 -9.37
C PRO A 251 32.01 0.60 -8.50
N PRO A 252 31.40 1.77 -8.69
CA PRO A 252 31.78 3.01 -8.01
C PRO A 252 31.70 2.92 -6.48
N GLU A 253 30.74 2.18 -5.95
CA GLU A 253 30.57 1.95 -4.51
C GLU A 253 31.77 1.24 -3.87
N ASP A 254 32.59 0.53 -4.66
CA ASP A 254 33.80 -0.15 -4.18
C ASP A 254 35.06 0.73 -4.23
N ILE A 255 34.99 1.98 -4.68
CA ILE A 255 36.17 2.85 -4.85
C ILE A 255 37.00 2.98 -3.56
N PHE A 256 36.36 3.08 -2.40
CA PHE A 256 37.06 3.17 -1.12
C PHE A 256 37.68 1.84 -0.68
N ASN A 257 37.09 0.71 -1.09
CA ASN A 257 37.62 -0.62 -0.83
C ASN A 257 38.91 -0.90 -1.62
N LEU A 258 39.18 -0.10 -2.66
CA LEU A 258 40.40 -0.18 -3.45
C LEU A 258 41.58 0.55 -2.81
N VAL A 259 41.32 1.57 -1.99
CA VAL A 259 42.36 2.34 -1.32
C VAL A 259 43.19 1.43 -0.41
N GLY A 260 44.52 1.52 -0.53
CA GLY A 260 45.46 0.68 0.20
C GLY A 260 45.75 -0.68 -0.44
N LYS A 261 45.04 -1.08 -1.50
CA LYS A 261 45.37 -2.29 -2.26
C LYS A 261 46.54 -2.05 -3.20
N LYS A 262 47.33 -3.10 -3.43
CA LYS A 262 48.45 -3.08 -4.37
C LYS A 262 47.97 -3.39 -5.79
N VAL A 263 48.43 -2.58 -6.75
CA VAL A 263 48.22 -2.79 -8.18
C VAL A 263 49.14 -3.90 -8.67
N LEU A 264 48.61 -4.87 -9.42
CA LEU A 264 49.35 -6.04 -9.91
C LEU A 264 49.96 -5.79 -11.30
N VAL A 265 49.28 -5.00 -12.12
CA VAL A 265 49.69 -4.63 -13.49
C VAL A 265 49.50 -3.13 -13.67
N THR A 266 50.37 -2.47 -14.42
CA THR A 266 50.23 -1.03 -14.69
C THR A 266 48.85 -0.74 -15.30
N ILE A 267 48.14 0.24 -14.75
CA ILE A 267 46.85 0.74 -15.25
C ILE A 267 47.12 2.11 -15.88
N GLU A 268 46.77 2.30 -17.15
CA GLU A 268 46.96 3.59 -17.81
C GLU A 268 45.91 4.61 -17.35
N GLU A 269 46.19 5.90 -17.56
CA GLU A 269 45.20 6.95 -17.29
C GLU A 269 43.93 6.72 -18.13
N ASP A 270 42.77 6.92 -17.53
CA ASP A 270 41.45 6.68 -18.10
C ASP A 270 41.05 5.23 -18.36
N ASP A 271 41.92 4.25 -18.06
CA ASP A 271 41.55 2.84 -18.08
C ASP A 271 40.68 2.47 -16.86
N THR A 272 39.73 1.56 -17.09
CA THR A 272 38.95 0.96 -16.02
C THR A 272 39.85 0.14 -15.09
N VAL A 273 39.66 0.31 -13.78
CA VAL A 273 40.29 -0.56 -12.78
C VAL A 273 39.55 -1.90 -12.77
N MET A 274 40.20 -2.94 -13.28
CA MET A 274 39.65 -4.30 -13.36
C MET A 274 39.97 -5.11 -12.11
N GLU A 275 39.17 -6.15 -11.83
CA GLU A 275 39.34 -6.99 -10.64
C GLU A 275 40.72 -7.64 -10.60
N GLU A 276 41.17 -8.15 -11.75
CA GLU A 276 42.49 -8.76 -11.96
C GLU A 276 43.66 -7.78 -11.85
N SER A 277 43.42 -6.47 -11.93
CA SER A 277 44.47 -5.46 -11.86
C SER A 277 44.89 -5.13 -10.42
N VAL A 278 44.12 -5.57 -9.43
CA VAL A 278 44.30 -5.20 -8.02
C VAL A 278 44.32 -6.43 -7.14
N GLU A 279 45.20 -6.46 -6.14
CA GLU A 279 45.30 -7.57 -5.20
C GLU A 279 43.97 -7.85 -4.49
N SER A 280 43.50 -9.09 -4.54
CA SER A 280 42.31 -9.52 -3.81
C SER A 280 42.65 -9.66 -2.32
N GLN A 281 41.78 -9.19 -1.42
CA GLN A 281 41.89 -9.61 -0.03
C GLN A 281 41.48 -11.08 0.06
N SER A 282 42.35 -11.92 0.59
CA SER A 282 41.93 -13.20 1.15
C SER A 282 40.81 -12.90 2.15
N LYS A 283 39.58 -13.32 1.85
CA LYS A 283 38.48 -13.25 2.82
C LYS A 283 38.95 -13.96 4.08
N LYS A 284 39.27 -13.23 5.14
CA LYS A 284 39.21 -13.79 6.49
C LYS A 284 37.73 -14.14 6.69
N ILE A 285 37.41 -15.40 6.42
CA ILE A 285 36.15 -16.03 6.81
C ILE A 285 36.05 -15.77 8.32
N LYS A 286 35.15 -14.87 8.71
CA LYS A 286 34.72 -14.79 10.11
C LYS A 286 33.97 -16.09 10.36
N ALA A 287 34.62 -16.99 11.10
CA ALA A 287 34.02 -18.15 11.71
C ALA A 287 32.93 -17.74 12.72
#